data_AF-U1LKS3-F1
#
_entry.id   AF-U1LKS3-F1
#
_cell.length_a   1.000
_cell.length_b   1.000
_cell.length_c   1.000
_cell.angle_alpha   90.00
_cell.angle_beta   90.00
_cell.angle_gamma   90.00
#
_symmetry.space_group_name_H-M   'P 1'
#
loop_
_entity.id
_entity.type
_entity.pdbx_description
1 polymer ?
#
loop_
_entity_poly.entity_id
_entity_poly.type
_entity_poly.pdbx_seq_one_letter_code
_entity_poly.pdbx_strand_id
1 'polypeptide(L)'
;MELTLAQAFGTLYLVVDILLRIVALFVVPYNRRPSSAIAWLLVIQLQPIVGWIVFGVLGNTRLPRARREKMSAIQELIRESTLSIDDAPAARERPSWLGGVLELNRALSSMPHVGPTQGVVWGEFDAQLEAMARRIDEAEHWVHVEFYLIVASERTEVFFAALERAAARGVTVRVLVDHLTSARYPRRKETIARLEAMGAEWRDMLPLKPWRAQWQRPDLRNHRKLVVIDGSVGFTGSLNLVDPSYLWRKNIRRGLQWRDSWIELTGQPVRALDVLFWSDWWAESNELVELATHGSEHQGDLNASVIPSGPGFEGEINLRIFLELVHAAEERITIVSPYFVPDEAMRYAITSAAIRGVDVELFASEIGDQFWTHHAQRSYYEELLRAGVRITLFAKPTVLHSKFMTFDDKVSIIGSSNIDMRSFGLNFEVSMLIEGESMVKQLQGTAEGYRLQSSELTLETWLARPRVTQLFDNVARLTSALQ
;
A
#
# COMPACT_ATOMS: atom_id res chain seq x y z
N MET A 1 -54.69 -12.32 29.99
CA MET A 1 -54.82 -11.33 28.91
C MET A 1 -54.03 -11.90 27.73
N GLU A 2 -54.71 -12.51 26.77
CA GLU A 2 -54.04 -13.10 25.61
C GLU A 2 -53.49 -11.96 24.74
N LEU A 3 -52.17 -11.92 24.56
CA LEU A 3 -51.53 -11.01 23.63
C LEU A 3 -52.02 -11.36 22.22
N THR A 4 -52.49 -10.37 21.47
CA THR A 4 -52.74 -10.58 20.06
C THR A 4 -51.43 -10.95 19.37
N LEU A 5 -51.50 -11.71 18.27
CA LEU A 5 -50.32 -12.12 17.51
C LEU A 5 -49.40 -10.92 17.19
N ALA A 6 -50.00 -9.77 16.83
CA ALA A 6 -49.28 -8.53 16.57
C ALA A 6 -48.54 -7.98 17.81
N GLN A 7 -49.16 -8.04 18.99
CA GLN A 7 -48.52 -7.60 20.24
C GLN A 7 -47.39 -8.56 20.67
N ALA A 8 -47.56 -9.87 20.43
CA ALA A 8 -46.51 -10.85 20.66
C ALA A 8 -45.29 -10.58 19.76
N PHE A 9 -45.51 -10.33 18.46
CA PHE A 9 -44.44 -9.96 17.52
C PHE A 9 -43.78 -8.63 17.88
N GLY A 10 -44.55 -7.60 18.24
CA GLY A 10 -44.01 -6.31 18.65
C GLY A 10 -43.16 -6.39 19.92
N THR A 11 -43.60 -7.17 20.91
CA THR A 11 -42.85 -7.41 22.15
C THR A 11 -41.55 -8.17 21.86
N LEU A 12 -41.61 -9.23 21.04
CA LEU A 12 -40.43 -9.97 20.62
C LEU A 12 -39.43 -9.08 19.89
N TYR A 13 -39.89 -8.26 18.94
CA TYR A 13 -39.05 -7.31 18.22
C TYR A 13 -38.35 -6.35 19.18
N LEU A 14 -39.08 -5.76 20.13
CA LEU A 14 -38.52 -4.83 21.12
C LEU A 14 -37.48 -5.49 22.03
N VAL A 15 -37.75 -6.72 22.50
CA VAL A 15 -36.82 -7.48 23.32
C VAL A 15 -35.54 -7.80 22.55
N VAL A 16 -35.66 -8.24 21.31
CA VAL A 16 -34.49 -8.51 20.44
C VAL A 16 -33.72 -7.22 20.16
N ASP A 17 -34.40 -6.12 19.85
CA ASP A 17 -33.79 -4.81 19.61
C ASP A 17 -32.96 -4.34 20.82
N ILE A 18 -33.54 -4.37 22.02
CA ILE A 18 -32.85 -4.00 23.28
C ILE A 18 -31.67 -4.95 23.56
N LEU A 19 -31.86 -6.26 23.41
CA LEU A 19 -30.81 -7.24 23.64
C LEU A 19 -29.62 -7.02 22.71
N LEU A 20 -29.88 -6.80 21.41
CA LEU A 20 -28.85 -6.51 20.41
C LEU A 20 -28.04 -5.26 20.76
N ARG A 21 -28.69 -4.20 21.26
CA ARG A 21 -28.02 -2.97 21.71
C ARG A 21 -27.13 -3.21 22.92
N ILE A 22 -27.63 -3.94 23.92
CA ILE A 22 -26.86 -4.25 25.14
C ILE A 22 -25.66 -5.12 24.80
N VAL A 23 -25.86 -6.18 24.01
CA VAL A 23 -24.78 -7.07 23.56
C VAL A 23 -23.71 -6.28 22.80
N ALA A 24 -24.10 -5.30 21.99
CA ALA A 24 -23.16 -4.50 21.22
C ALA A 24 -22.18 -3.74 22.10
N LEU A 25 -22.62 -3.22 23.26
CA LEU A 25 -21.75 -2.52 24.21
C LEU A 25 -20.58 -3.36 24.74
N PHE A 26 -20.74 -4.69 24.79
CA PHE A 26 -19.70 -5.60 25.26
C PHE A 26 -18.90 -6.21 24.11
N VAL A 27 -19.56 -6.53 22.99
CA VAL A 27 -18.93 -7.24 21.86
C VAL A 27 -18.19 -6.31 20.90
N VAL A 28 -18.75 -5.12 20.62
CA VAL A 28 -18.19 -4.21 19.61
C VAL A 28 -16.86 -3.60 20.06
N PRO A 29 -16.68 -3.11 21.31
CA PRO A 29 -15.41 -2.50 21.73
C PRO A 29 -14.22 -3.46 21.83
N TYR A 30 -14.47 -4.76 21.92
CA TYR A 30 -13.43 -5.77 22.12
C TYR A 30 -12.36 -5.71 21.01
N ASN A 31 -11.11 -5.46 21.40
CA ASN A 31 -9.93 -5.41 20.53
C ASN A 31 -10.07 -4.43 19.33
N ARG A 32 -10.78 -3.31 19.51
CA ARG A 32 -10.93 -2.24 18.52
C ARG A 32 -10.46 -0.90 19.07
N ARG A 33 -10.01 -0.03 18.15
CA ARG A 33 -9.73 1.37 18.48
C ARG A 33 -11.03 2.04 18.99
N PRO A 34 -10.98 2.87 20.06
CA PRO A 34 -12.18 3.48 20.63
C PRO A 34 -13.05 4.23 19.61
N SER A 35 -12.43 4.96 18.67
CA SER A 35 -13.13 5.66 17.60
C SER A 35 -13.94 4.74 16.68
N SER A 36 -13.34 3.63 16.24
CA SER A 36 -14.02 2.62 15.42
C SER A 36 -15.13 1.91 16.20
N ALA A 37 -14.89 1.58 17.47
CA ALA A 37 -15.90 0.98 18.33
C ALA A 37 -17.12 1.90 18.50
N ILE A 38 -16.90 3.18 18.77
CA ILE A 38 -17.98 4.18 18.88
C ILE A 38 -18.76 4.30 17.57
N ALA A 39 -18.09 4.33 16.41
CA ALA A 39 -18.76 4.40 15.11
C ALA A 39 -19.71 3.20 14.89
N TRP A 40 -19.24 1.99 15.20
CA TRP A 40 -20.07 0.78 15.10
C TRP A 40 -21.21 0.77 16.10
N LEU A 41 -20.96 1.20 17.34
CA LEU A 41 -22.00 1.37 18.34
C LEU A 41 -23.06 2.35 17.84
N LEU A 42 -22.70 3.50 17.28
CA LEU A 42 -23.66 4.47 16.75
C LEU A 42 -24.55 3.87 15.65
N VAL A 43 -23.97 3.11 14.70
CA VAL A 43 -24.74 2.42 13.65
C VAL A 43 -25.72 1.42 14.24
N ILE A 44 -25.25 0.58 15.18
CA ILE A 44 -26.10 -0.41 15.84
C ILE A 44 -27.16 0.26 16.72
N GLN A 45 -26.84 1.36 17.41
CA GLN A 45 -27.81 2.10 18.20
C GLN A 45 -28.84 2.82 17.33
N LEU A 46 -28.52 3.19 16.09
CA LEU A 46 -29.52 3.76 15.20
C LEU A 46 -30.46 2.68 14.64
N GLN A 47 -29.89 1.55 14.22
CA GLN A 47 -30.60 0.42 13.61
C GLN A 47 -29.98 -0.92 14.04
N PRO A 48 -30.43 -1.57 15.12
CA PRO A 48 -29.72 -2.72 15.69
C PRO A 48 -29.62 -3.91 14.74
N ILE A 49 -30.73 -4.30 14.10
CA ILE A 49 -30.76 -5.48 13.22
C ILE A 49 -29.84 -5.26 12.00
N VAL A 50 -30.02 -4.14 11.29
CA VAL A 50 -29.19 -3.80 10.12
C VAL A 50 -27.74 -3.57 10.53
N GLY A 51 -27.52 -2.87 11.64
CA GLY A 51 -26.20 -2.58 12.18
C GLY A 51 -25.41 -3.84 12.53
N TRP A 52 -26.05 -4.85 13.13
CA TRP A 52 -25.41 -6.14 13.40
C TRP A 52 -25.10 -6.94 12.13
N ILE A 53 -25.97 -6.89 11.11
CA ILE A 53 -25.68 -7.51 9.80
C ILE A 53 -24.45 -6.86 9.17
N VAL A 54 -24.44 -5.52 9.09
CA VAL A 54 -23.32 -4.77 8.51
C VAL A 54 -22.04 -4.96 9.34
N PHE A 55 -22.14 -4.96 10.68
CA PHE A 55 -21.03 -5.25 11.57
C PHE A 55 -20.50 -6.69 11.43
N GLY A 56 -21.38 -7.67 11.19
CA GLY A 56 -20.95 -9.05 10.93
C GLY A 56 -20.13 -9.17 9.65
N VAL A 57 -20.47 -8.38 8.63
CA VAL A 57 -19.80 -8.38 7.32
C VAL A 57 -18.50 -7.55 7.33
N LEU A 58 -18.53 -6.37 7.97
CA LEU A 58 -17.49 -5.33 7.86
C LEU A 58 -16.84 -4.96 9.20
N GLY A 59 -17.25 -5.54 10.32
CA GLY A 59 -16.79 -5.16 11.67
C GLY A 59 -15.62 -6.00 12.19
N ASN A 60 -15.40 -7.21 11.67
CA ASN A 60 -14.26 -8.06 12.02
C ASN A 60 -13.13 -7.94 11.00
N THR A 61 -11.97 -7.39 11.40
CA THR A 61 -10.82 -7.11 10.52
C THR A 61 -9.97 -8.34 10.21
N ARG A 62 -10.21 -9.47 10.89
CA ARG A 62 -9.37 -10.66 10.76
C ARG A 62 -9.75 -11.48 9.52
N LEU A 63 -8.75 -11.92 8.77
CA LEU A 63 -8.91 -12.89 7.68
C LEU A 63 -9.51 -14.22 8.17
N PRO A 64 -10.12 -15.04 7.29
CA PRO A 64 -10.59 -16.37 7.65
C PRO A 64 -9.51 -17.21 8.35
N ARG A 65 -9.89 -18.05 9.32
CA ARG A 65 -8.96 -18.81 10.17
C ARG A 65 -7.93 -19.61 9.36
N ALA A 66 -8.37 -20.36 8.35
CA ALA A 66 -7.49 -21.13 7.49
C ALA A 66 -6.43 -20.27 6.77
N ARG A 67 -6.80 -19.05 6.35
CA ARG A 67 -5.84 -18.12 5.73
C ARG A 67 -4.84 -17.58 6.75
N ARG A 68 -5.27 -17.29 7.98
CA ARG A 68 -4.36 -16.85 9.04
C ARG A 68 -3.36 -17.94 9.40
N GLU A 69 -3.81 -19.18 9.54
CA GLU A 69 -2.93 -20.33 9.83
C GLU A 69 -1.86 -20.51 8.75
N LYS A 70 -2.24 -20.37 7.47
CA LYS A 70 -1.28 -20.30 6.38
C LYS A 70 -0.28 -19.15 6.57
N MET A 71 -0.76 -17.92 6.74
CA MET A 71 0.13 -16.75 6.85
C MET A 71 1.13 -16.89 8.01
N SER A 72 0.69 -17.43 9.15
CA SER A 72 1.59 -17.73 10.27
C SER A 72 2.63 -18.80 9.93
N ALA A 73 2.26 -19.85 9.21
CA ALA A 73 3.20 -20.87 8.76
C ALA A 73 4.27 -20.32 7.80
N ILE A 74 3.88 -19.40 6.90
CA ILE A 74 4.85 -18.73 6.03
C ILE A 74 5.76 -17.82 6.82
N GLN A 75 5.23 -17.02 7.75
CA GLN A 75 6.07 -16.15 8.57
C GLN A 75 7.11 -16.95 9.35
N GLU A 76 6.74 -18.12 9.83
CA GLU A 76 7.68 -19.02 10.47
C GLU A 76 8.75 -19.53 9.48
N LEU A 77 8.36 -19.90 8.26
CA LEU A 77 9.32 -20.30 7.21
C LEU A 77 10.25 -19.14 6.81
N ILE A 78 9.73 -17.91 6.71
CA ILE A 78 10.52 -16.70 6.46
C ILE A 78 11.50 -16.50 7.61
N ARG A 79 11.03 -16.59 8.85
CA ARG A 79 11.87 -16.48 10.03
C ARG A 79 13.00 -17.51 9.97
N GLU A 80 12.68 -18.79 9.80
CA GLU A 80 13.65 -19.87 9.72
C GLU A 80 14.67 -19.69 8.59
N SER A 81 14.21 -19.31 7.39
CA SER A 81 15.09 -19.09 6.24
C SER A 81 15.98 -17.84 6.37
N THR A 82 15.56 -16.84 7.14
CA THR A 82 16.31 -15.61 7.36
C THR A 82 17.20 -15.64 8.60
N LEU A 83 17.03 -16.60 9.52
CA LEU A 83 17.84 -16.71 10.76
C LEU A 83 19.35 -16.73 10.50
N SER A 84 19.78 -17.28 9.37
CA SER A 84 21.20 -17.39 8.97
C SER A 84 21.71 -16.21 8.15
N ILE A 85 20.83 -15.25 7.81
CA ILE A 85 21.16 -14.07 7.04
C ILE A 85 21.42 -12.93 8.02
N ASP A 86 22.69 -12.57 8.17
CA ASP A 86 23.10 -11.39 8.90
C ASP A 86 22.70 -10.12 8.15
N ASP A 87 22.36 -9.08 8.90
CA ASP A 87 22.18 -7.76 8.31
C ASP A 87 23.52 -7.25 7.75
N ALA A 88 23.44 -6.53 6.64
CA ALA A 88 24.57 -5.92 5.99
C ALA A 88 25.32 -5.00 6.99
N PRO A 89 26.67 -5.01 6.93
CA PRO A 89 27.46 -4.12 7.74
C PRO A 89 27.03 -2.67 7.50
N ALA A 90 27.18 -1.85 8.54
CA ALA A 90 26.84 -0.44 8.45
C ALA A 90 27.53 0.20 7.24
N ALA A 91 26.75 0.90 6.41
CA ALA A 91 27.33 1.78 5.41
C ALA A 91 28.24 2.79 6.12
N ARG A 92 29.28 3.27 5.44
CA ARG A 92 30.31 4.15 6.01
C ARG A 92 29.74 5.36 6.76
N GLU A 93 28.55 5.82 6.36
CA GLU A 93 27.87 6.99 6.89
C GLU A 93 26.44 6.67 7.35
N ARG A 94 26.22 5.46 7.88
CA ARG A 94 24.95 5.06 8.50
C ARG A 94 24.59 6.04 9.63
N PRO A 95 23.39 6.66 9.60
CA PRO A 95 22.91 7.44 10.72
C PRO A 95 22.82 6.58 11.99
N SER A 96 23.21 7.13 13.15
CA SER A 96 23.18 6.41 14.42
C SER A 96 21.79 5.90 14.80
N TRP A 97 20.76 6.64 14.39
CA TRP A 97 19.35 6.31 14.63
C TRP A 97 18.83 5.16 13.78
N LEU A 98 19.47 4.83 12.65
CA LEU A 98 18.96 3.81 11.71
C LEU A 98 19.00 2.40 12.33
N GLY A 99 19.99 2.11 13.19
CA GLY A 99 20.16 0.78 13.79
C GLY A 99 18.90 0.27 14.49
N GLY A 100 18.26 1.11 15.32
CA GLY A 100 17.02 0.76 16.01
C GLY A 100 15.83 0.52 15.07
N VAL A 101 15.78 1.23 13.94
CA VAL A 101 14.74 1.02 12.91
C VAL A 101 14.94 -0.33 12.21
N LEU A 102 16.19 -0.71 11.92
CA LEU A 102 16.51 -2.00 11.30
C LEU A 102 16.20 -3.15 12.25
N GLU A 103 16.58 -3.04 13.52
CA GLU A 103 16.23 -4.02 14.55
C GLU A 103 14.72 -4.17 14.71
N LEU A 104 13.98 -3.05 14.69
CA LEU A 104 12.52 -3.07 14.74
C LEU A 104 11.91 -3.77 13.52
N ASN A 105 12.42 -3.50 12.31
CA ASN A 105 11.96 -4.19 11.11
C ASN A 105 12.23 -5.69 11.21
N ARG A 106 13.46 -6.07 11.59
CA ARG A 106 13.86 -7.47 11.76
C ARG A 106 12.99 -8.19 12.78
N ALA A 107 12.71 -7.56 13.91
CA ALA A 107 11.88 -8.13 14.97
C ALA A 107 10.41 -8.34 14.56
N LEU A 108 9.88 -7.46 13.70
CA LEU A 108 8.47 -7.49 13.31
C LEU A 108 8.20 -8.30 12.04
N SER A 109 9.11 -8.26 11.05
CA SER A 109 8.90 -8.86 9.73
C SER A 109 9.78 -10.08 9.46
N SER A 110 10.80 -10.31 10.29
CA SER A 110 11.91 -11.25 10.02
C SER A 110 12.72 -10.92 8.76
N MET A 111 12.48 -9.78 8.10
CA MET A 111 13.20 -9.41 6.88
C MET A 111 14.57 -8.82 7.24
N PRO A 112 15.66 -9.32 6.62
CA PRO A 112 16.99 -8.80 6.85
C PRO A 112 17.22 -7.48 6.09
N HIS A 113 18.15 -6.66 6.55
CA HIS A 113 18.63 -5.47 5.83
C HIS A 113 19.91 -5.83 5.09
N VAL A 114 19.83 -6.01 3.77
CA VAL A 114 20.88 -6.69 3.00
C VAL A 114 21.46 -5.81 1.88
N GLY A 115 22.71 -6.11 1.52
CA GLY A 115 23.48 -5.42 0.49
C GLY A 115 24.89 -5.99 0.39
N PRO A 116 25.77 -5.41 -0.46
CA PRO A 116 25.50 -4.24 -1.30
C PRO A 116 24.52 -4.54 -2.45
N THR A 117 23.72 -3.54 -2.81
CA THR A 117 22.76 -3.57 -3.92
C THR A 117 22.85 -2.29 -4.75
N GLN A 118 22.32 -2.33 -5.96
CA GLN A 118 22.12 -1.17 -6.83
C GLN A 118 20.63 -0.96 -7.05
N GLY A 119 20.24 0.30 -7.24
CA GLY A 119 18.88 0.63 -7.59
C GLY A 119 18.73 1.89 -8.40
N VAL A 120 17.68 1.91 -9.21
CA VAL A 120 17.32 3.03 -10.09
C VAL A 120 15.86 3.40 -9.88
N VAL A 121 15.58 4.70 -9.75
CA VAL A 121 14.21 5.23 -9.68
C VAL A 121 13.70 5.57 -11.08
N TRP A 122 12.51 5.08 -11.40
CA TRP A 122 11.82 5.33 -12.64
C TRP A 122 10.53 6.13 -12.36
N GLY A 123 10.44 7.36 -12.88
CA GLY A 123 9.33 8.29 -12.61
C GLY A 123 8.35 8.53 -13.78
N GLU A 124 8.71 8.10 -14.99
CA GLU A 124 7.87 8.25 -16.19
C GLU A 124 7.23 6.91 -16.56
N PHE A 125 5.94 6.92 -16.91
CA PHE A 125 5.16 5.70 -17.13
C PHE A 125 5.76 4.80 -18.22
N ASP A 126 6.05 5.35 -19.40
CA ASP A 126 6.57 4.54 -20.51
C ASP A 126 7.98 4.01 -20.19
N ALA A 127 8.83 4.82 -19.56
CA ALA A 127 10.17 4.40 -19.13
C ALA A 127 10.14 3.28 -18.07
N GLN A 128 9.18 3.31 -17.15
CA GLN A 128 8.95 2.24 -16.18
C GLN A 128 8.64 0.92 -16.89
N LEU A 129 7.73 0.93 -17.86
CA LEU A 129 7.35 -0.27 -18.61
C LEU A 129 8.48 -0.79 -19.51
N GLU A 130 9.22 0.11 -20.16
CA GLU A 130 10.38 -0.25 -20.96
C GLU A 130 11.50 -0.88 -20.12
N ALA A 131 11.76 -0.34 -18.92
CA ALA A 131 12.74 -0.92 -18.00
C ALA A 131 12.35 -2.33 -17.58
N MET A 132 11.08 -2.54 -17.16
CA MET A 132 10.59 -3.88 -16.84
C MET A 132 10.66 -4.82 -18.05
N ALA A 133 10.24 -4.36 -19.23
CA ALA A 133 10.26 -5.17 -20.45
C ALA A 133 11.68 -5.65 -20.82
N ARG A 134 12.68 -4.76 -20.73
CA ARG A 134 14.09 -5.13 -20.95
C ARG A 134 14.56 -6.23 -20.01
N ARG A 135 14.24 -6.11 -18.72
CA ARG A 135 14.61 -7.13 -17.73
C ARG A 135 13.86 -8.45 -17.91
N ILE A 136 12.59 -8.40 -18.32
CA ILE A 136 11.80 -9.60 -18.65
C ILE A 136 12.36 -10.31 -19.89
N ASP A 137 12.89 -9.57 -20.86
CA ASP A 137 13.57 -10.16 -22.02
C ASP A 137 14.89 -10.87 -21.66
N GLU A 138 15.53 -10.46 -20.55
CA GLU A 138 16.72 -11.10 -19.99
C GLU A 138 16.39 -12.35 -19.13
N ALA A 139 15.11 -12.58 -18.79
CA ALA A 139 14.72 -13.67 -17.91
C ALA A 139 15.04 -15.06 -18.49
N GLU A 140 15.57 -15.94 -17.64
CA GLU A 140 15.99 -17.30 -17.98
C GLU A 140 15.09 -18.39 -17.37
N HIS A 141 14.54 -18.18 -16.18
CA HIS A 141 13.80 -19.22 -15.45
C HIS A 141 12.34 -18.83 -15.20
N TRP A 142 12.11 -17.66 -14.60
CA TRP A 142 10.76 -17.24 -14.24
C TRP A 142 10.62 -15.72 -14.11
N VAL A 143 9.37 -15.27 -14.26
CA VAL A 143 8.93 -13.90 -13.97
C VAL A 143 7.70 -13.96 -13.08
N HIS A 144 7.82 -13.39 -11.89
CA HIS A 144 6.73 -13.25 -10.93
C HIS A 144 6.18 -11.83 -10.99
N VAL A 145 4.88 -11.72 -11.16
CA VAL A 145 4.17 -10.45 -11.34
C VAL A 145 3.04 -10.38 -10.33
N GLU A 146 3.00 -9.33 -9.53
CA GLU A 146 1.91 -9.08 -8.60
C GLU A 146 1.48 -7.61 -8.70
N PHE A 147 0.20 -7.37 -8.93
CA PHE A 147 -0.35 -6.02 -9.00
C PHE A 147 -1.75 -5.94 -8.40
N TYR A 148 -2.04 -4.82 -7.73
CA TYR A 148 -3.42 -4.42 -7.41
C TYR A 148 -4.32 -4.37 -8.66
N LEU A 149 -3.78 -3.87 -9.77
CA LEU A 149 -4.48 -3.76 -11.05
C LEU A 149 -3.52 -3.99 -12.20
N ILE A 150 -3.89 -4.93 -13.08
CA ILE A 150 -3.24 -5.22 -14.35
C ILE A 150 -4.30 -5.23 -15.46
N VAL A 151 -4.06 -4.49 -16.54
CA VAL A 151 -4.96 -4.37 -17.69
C VAL A 151 -4.14 -4.32 -18.98
N ALA A 152 -4.43 -5.24 -19.90
CA ALA A 152 -3.86 -5.20 -21.25
C ALA A 152 -4.46 -4.04 -22.05
N SER A 153 -3.60 -3.14 -22.52
CA SER A 153 -3.96 -1.97 -23.33
C SER A 153 -2.81 -1.60 -24.28
N GLU A 154 -3.06 -0.63 -25.18
CA GLU A 154 -2.02 -0.11 -26.07
C GLU A 154 -0.83 0.48 -25.29
N ARG A 155 -1.10 1.14 -24.17
CA ARG A 155 -0.07 1.73 -23.30
C ARG A 155 0.67 0.70 -22.45
N THR A 156 0.10 -0.48 -22.20
CA THR A 156 0.78 -1.56 -21.47
C THR A 156 1.37 -2.63 -22.39
N GLU A 157 1.28 -2.43 -23.70
CA GLU A 157 1.65 -3.43 -24.72
C GLU A 157 3.10 -3.90 -24.56
N VAL A 158 4.04 -2.98 -24.33
CA VAL A 158 5.46 -3.30 -24.20
C VAL A 158 5.74 -4.33 -23.09
N PHE A 159 4.99 -4.25 -21.98
CA PHE A 159 5.11 -5.17 -20.85
C PHE A 159 4.53 -6.54 -21.18
N PHE A 160 3.31 -6.60 -21.71
CA PHE A 160 2.67 -7.87 -22.07
C PHE A 160 3.43 -8.59 -23.19
N ALA A 161 3.91 -7.85 -24.19
CA ALA A 161 4.71 -8.41 -25.27
C ALA A 161 6.03 -9.01 -24.75
N ALA A 162 6.65 -8.40 -23.71
CA ALA A 162 7.83 -8.97 -23.07
C ALA A 162 7.51 -10.27 -22.34
N LEU A 163 6.39 -10.33 -21.60
CA LEU A 163 5.94 -11.58 -20.95
C LEU A 163 5.67 -12.68 -21.97
N GLU A 164 5.04 -12.36 -23.10
CA GLU A 164 4.79 -13.30 -24.20
C GLU A 164 6.09 -13.84 -24.79
N ARG A 165 7.07 -12.95 -25.02
CA ARG A 165 8.41 -13.37 -25.47
C ARG A 165 9.11 -14.26 -24.45
N ALA A 166 9.02 -13.94 -23.16
CA ALA A 166 9.59 -14.77 -22.09
C ALA A 166 8.93 -16.16 -22.04
N ALA A 167 7.60 -16.22 -22.04
CA ALA A 167 6.86 -17.47 -22.05
C ALA A 167 7.18 -18.31 -23.30
N ALA A 168 7.33 -17.69 -24.47
CA ALA A 168 7.72 -18.38 -25.71
C ALA A 168 9.14 -18.98 -25.64
N ARG A 169 10.04 -18.41 -24.82
CA ARG A 169 11.37 -18.98 -24.54
C ARG A 169 11.34 -20.11 -23.50
N GLY A 170 10.18 -20.39 -22.89
CA GLY A 170 10.01 -21.40 -21.83
C GLY A 170 10.15 -20.85 -20.41
N VAL A 171 10.28 -19.53 -20.24
CA VAL A 171 10.31 -18.87 -18.92
C VAL A 171 8.94 -19.00 -18.26
N THR A 172 8.88 -19.42 -17.00
CA THR A 172 7.61 -19.52 -16.28
C THR A 172 7.11 -18.14 -15.85
N VAL A 173 5.94 -17.72 -16.35
CA VAL A 173 5.32 -16.45 -15.96
C VAL A 173 4.21 -16.73 -14.94
N ARG A 174 4.33 -16.16 -13.74
CA ARG A 174 3.30 -16.22 -12.69
C ARG A 174 2.71 -14.85 -12.43
N VAL A 175 1.38 -14.78 -12.34
CA VAL A 175 0.66 -13.51 -12.18
C VAL A 175 -0.35 -13.57 -11.03
N LEU A 176 -0.22 -12.67 -10.08
CA LEU A 176 -1.18 -12.40 -9.02
C LEU A 176 -1.87 -11.05 -9.24
N VAL A 177 -3.20 -11.03 -9.14
CA VAL A 177 -3.99 -9.80 -9.30
C VAL A 177 -5.12 -9.72 -8.29
N ASP A 178 -5.40 -8.54 -7.71
CA ASP A 178 -6.57 -8.38 -6.82
C ASP A 178 -7.88 -8.69 -7.57
N HIS A 179 -8.68 -9.59 -6.99
CA HIS A 179 -9.92 -10.04 -7.61
C HIS A 179 -10.95 -8.91 -7.78
N LEU A 180 -11.19 -8.12 -6.72
CA LEU A 180 -12.32 -7.18 -6.71
C LEU A 180 -12.04 -6.00 -7.63
N THR A 181 -10.80 -5.51 -7.62
CA THR A 181 -10.37 -4.42 -8.48
C THR A 181 -10.39 -4.88 -9.93
N SER A 182 -9.71 -5.98 -10.27
CA SER A 182 -9.70 -6.48 -11.65
C SER A 182 -11.10 -6.79 -12.18
N ALA A 183 -11.99 -7.38 -11.36
CA ALA A 183 -13.39 -7.68 -11.70
C ALA A 183 -14.18 -6.46 -12.18
N ARG A 184 -13.86 -5.25 -11.69
CA ARG A 184 -14.57 -4.01 -11.98
C ARG A 184 -13.99 -3.25 -13.18
N TYR A 185 -12.77 -3.55 -13.59
CA TYR A 185 -12.08 -2.78 -14.62
C TYR A 185 -12.49 -3.18 -16.04
N PRO A 186 -12.54 -2.20 -16.98
CA PRO A 186 -12.66 -2.50 -18.40
C PRO A 186 -11.54 -3.43 -18.86
N ARG A 187 -11.81 -4.19 -19.93
CA ARG A 187 -10.84 -5.09 -20.57
C ARG A 187 -10.35 -6.28 -19.74
N ARG A 188 -11.01 -6.62 -18.62
CA ARG A 188 -10.63 -7.77 -17.79
C ARG A 188 -10.62 -9.08 -18.57
N LYS A 189 -11.64 -9.33 -19.39
CA LYS A 189 -11.76 -10.59 -20.14
C LYS A 189 -10.61 -10.73 -21.15
N GLU A 190 -10.31 -9.67 -21.86
CA GLU A 190 -9.21 -9.59 -22.82
C GLU A 190 -7.86 -9.76 -22.13
N THR A 191 -7.68 -9.14 -20.95
CA THR A 191 -6.44 -9.28 -20.15
C THR A 191 -6.23 -10.73 -19.73
N ILE A 192 -7.27 -11.38 -19.20
CA ILE A 192 -7.18 -12.79 -18.79
C ILE A 192 -6.98 -13.71 -19.99
N ALA A 193 -7.72 -13.51 -21.09
CA ALA A 193 -7.55 -14.30 -22.29
C ALA A 193 -6.12 -14.21 -22.83
N ARG A 194 -5.47 -13.04 -22.70
CA ARG A 194 -4.07 -12.85 -23.06
C ARG A 194 -3.11 -13.61 -22.15
N LEU A 195 -3.33 -13.56 -20.83
CA LEU A 195 -2.54 -14.35 -19.86
C LEU A 195 -2.69 -15.86 -20.11
N GLU A 196 -3.91 -16.33 -20.38
CA GLU A 196 -4.18 -17.73 -20.71
C GLU A 196 -3.53 -18.13 -22.04
N ALA A 197 -3.61 -17.28 -23.06
CA ALA A 197 -3.04 -17.55 -24.38
C ALA A 197 -1.51 -17.66 -24.37
N MET A 198 -0.82 -16.90 -23.52
CA MET A 198 0.63 -17.01 -23.35
C MET A 198 1.06 -18.16 -22.44
N GLY A 199 0.11 -18.88 -21.82
CA GLY A 199 0.40 -19.95 -20.88
C GLY A 199 0.87 -19.48 -19.50
N ALA A 200 0.58 -18.23 -19.12
CA ALA A 200 0.92 -17.72 -17.80
C ALA A 200 0.08 -18.39 -16.69
N GLU A 201 0.73 -18.75 -15.59
CA GLU A 201 0.07 -19.22 -14.37
C GLU A 201 -0.50 -18.00 -13.64
N TRP A 202 -1.81 -17.75 -13.74
CA TRP A 202 -2.41 -16.58 -13.09
C TRP A 202 -3.44 -16.97 -12.02
N ARG A 203 -3.52 -16.18 -10.94
CA ARG A 203 -4.50 -16.36 -9.85
C ARG A 203 -5.08 -15.01 -9.41
N ASP A 204 -6.37 -15.05 -9.07
CA ASP A 204 -7.02 -13.96 -8.34
C ASP A 204 -6.58 -13.98 -6.86
N MET A 205 -6.07 -12.86 -6.35
CA MET A 205 -5.84 -12.65 -4.94
C MET A 205 -7.10 -12.19 -4.21
N LEU A 206 -7.23 -12.68 -2.97
CA LEU A 206 -8.34 -12.37 -2.07
C LEU A 206 -9.72 -12.55 -2.72
N PRO A 207 -10.02 -13.73 -3.32
CA PRO A 207 -11.22 -13.92 -4.13
C PRO A 207 -12.52 -13.78 -3.31
N LEU A 208 -13.39 -12.87 -3.74
CA LEU A 208 -14.82 -12.83 -3.38
C LEU A 208 -15.67 -13.62 -4.37
N LYS A 209 -15.79 -14.93 -4.14
CA LYS A 209 -16.64 -15.85 -4.92
C LYS A 209 -17.50 -16.67 -3.93
N PRO A 210 -18.56 -16.07 -3.34
CA PRO A 210 -19.39 -16.74 -2.34
C PRO A 210 -20.00 -18.05 -2.84
N TRP A 211 -20.29 -18.16 -4.14
CA TRP A 211 -20.78 -19.39 -4.78
C TRP A 211 -19.75 -20.54 -4.82
N ARG A 212 -18.48 -20.28 -4.50
CA ARG A 212 -17.40 -21.28 -4.35
C ARG A 212 -16.90 -21.39 -2.91
N ALA A 213 -17.67 -20.90 -1.94
CA ALA A 213 -17.25 -20.78 -0.53
C ALA A 213 -15.95 -19.97 -0.32
N GLN A 214 -15.58 -19.11 -1.28
CA GLN A 214 -14.46 -18.19 -1.18
C GLN A 214 -15.01 -16.82 -0.76
N TRP A 215 -15.04 -16.56 0.55
CA TRP A 215 -15.46 -15.28 1.11
C TRP A 215 -14.31 -14.62 1.86
N GLN A 216 -14.03 -13.37 1.50
CA GLN A 216 -13.10 -12.51 2.19
C GLN A 216 -13.74 -11.15 2.40
N ARG A 217 -13.22 -10.38 3.36
CA ARG A 217 -13.67 -9.00 3.55
C ARG A 217 -13.47 -8.22 2.24
N PRO A 218 -14.50 -7.55 1.69
CA PRO A 218 -14.36 -6.77 0.47
C PRO A 218 -13.37 -5.60 0.59
N ASP A 219 -13.19 -5.07 1.80
CA ASP A 219 -12.36 -3.91 2.11
C ASP A 219 -10.89 -4.25 2.42
N LEU A 220 -10.55 -5.52 2.68
CA LEU A 220 -9.16 -5.99 2.73
C LEU A 220 -8.73 -6.36 1.33
N ARG A 221 -7.85 -5.61 0.68
CA ARG A 221 -7.45 -5.83 -0.71
C ARG A 221 -5.93 -5.92 -0.85
N ASN A 222 -5.47 -6.54 -1.95
CA ASN A 222 -4.05 -6.59 -2.24
C ASN A 222 -3.61 -5.30 -2.91
N HIS A 223 -2.81 -4.48 -2.26
CA HIS A 223 -2.26 -3.26 -2.85
C HIS A 223 -0.77 -3.39 -3.20
N ARG A 224 -0.15 -4.56 -3.02
CA ARG A 224 1.23 -4.78 -3.45
C ARG A 224 1.37 -4.65 -4.97
N LYS A 225 2.50 -4.08 -5.37
CA LYS A 225 2.92 -4.07 -6.77
C LYS A 225 4.40 -4.45 -6.81
N LEU A 226 4.70 -5.60 -7.39
CA LEU A 226 6.06 -6.07 -7.55
C LEU A 226 6.20 -6.90 -8.83
N VAL A 227 7.41 -6.87 -9.38
CA VAL A 227 7.84 -7.77 -10.44
C VAL A 227 9.19 -8.33 -10.02
N VAL A 228 9.33 -9.65 -10.00
CA VAL A 228 10.60 -10.31 -9.67
C VAL A 228 10.99 -11.21 -10.83
N ILE A 229 12.26 -11.13 -11.23
CA ILE A 229 12.82 -11.83 -12.38
C ILE A 229 14.02 -12.62 -11.88
N ASP A 230 13.92 -13.95 -11.98
CA ASP A 230 14.94 -14.94 -11.58
C ASP A 230 15.53 -14.75 -10.16
N GLY A 231 14.83 -14.03 -9.29
CA GLY A 231 15.24 -13.73 -7.92
C GLY A 231 16.41 -12.74 -7.80
N SER A 232 16.86 -12.18 -8.93
CA SER A 232 18.02 -11.28 -9.00
C SER A 232 17.67 -9.86 -9.38
N VAL A 233 16.59 -9.63 -10.12
CA VAL A 233 16.09 -8.29 -10.47
C VAL A 233 14.67 -8.13 -9.96
N GLY A 234 14.43 -7.05 -9.21
CA GLY A 234 13.14 -6.77 -8.58
C GLY A 234 12.69 -5.36 -8.89
N PHE A 235 11.40 -5.20 -9.05
CA PHE A 235 10.76 -3.92 -9.18
C PHE A 235 9.62 -3.78 -8.18
N THR A 236 9.44 -2.60 -7.61
CA THR A 236 8.28 -2.27 -6.78
C THR A 236 8.03 -0.76 -6.73
N GLY A 237 6.84 -0.35 -6.29
CA GLY A 237 6.47 1.06 -6.17
C GLY A 237 4.98 1.29 -6.28
N SER A 238 4.59 2.45 -6.81
CA SER A 238 3.20 2.92 -6.75
C SER A 238 2.33 2.64 -7.98
N LEU A 239 2.96 2.36 -9.13
CA LEU A 239 2.32 2.09 -10.43
C LEU A 239 1.33 0.92 -10.41
N ASN A 240 0.13 1.17 -10.91
CA ASN A 240 -0.75 0.11 -11.40
C ASN A 240 -0.47 -0.15 -12.89
N LEU A 241 -0.48 -1.41 -13.32
CA LEU A 241 -0.20 -1.78 -14.71
C LEU A 241 -1.45 -1.59 -15.59
N VAL A 242 -1.80 -0.33 -15.82
CA VAL A 242 -2.93 0.11 -16.66
C VAL A 242 -2.55 1.42 -17.33
N ASP A 243 -3.22 1.76 -18.43
CA ASP A 243 -3.13 3.09 -19.04
C ASP A 243 -3.22 4.21 -17.99
N PRO A 244 -2.42 5.28 -18.05
CA PRO A 244 -2.43 6.35 -17.07
C PRO A 244 -3.80 7.02 -16.87
N SER A 245 -4.71 6.96 -17.85
CA SER A 245 -6.09 7.44 -17.69
C SER A 245 -7.01 6.49 -16.90
N TYR A 246 -6.53 5.29 -16.59
CA TYR A 246 -7.28 4.15 -16.05
C TYR A 246 -8.44 3.69 -16.96
N LEU A 247 -8.43 4.10 -18.24
CA LEU A 247 -9.41 3.76 -19.28
C LEU A 247 -10.87 4.15 -18.98
N TRP A 248 -11.12 4.92 -17.91
CA TRP A 248 -12.45 5.40 -17.59
C TRP A 248 -12.81 6.60 -18.46
N ARG A 249 -13.98 6.54 -19.12
CA ARG A 249 -14.48 7.66 -19.96
C ARG A 249 -14.48 9.01 -19.24
N LYS A 250 -14.78 9.02 -17.93
CA LYS A 250 -14.75 10.24 -17.10
C LYS A 250 -13.33 10.79 -16.94
N ASN A 251 -12.33 9.93 -16.75
CA ASN A 251 -10.94 10.33 -16.59
C ASN A 251 -10.38 10.88 -17.89
N ILE A 252 -10.61 10.16 -19.00
CA ILE A 252 -10.21 10.58 -20.35
C ILE A 252 -10.82 11.95 -20.68
N ARG A 253 -12.12 12.15 -20.43
CA ARG A 253 -12.80 13.44 -20.66
C ARG A 253 -12.21 14.58 -19.83
N ARG A 254 -11.74 14.29 -18.62
CA ARG A 254 -11.12 15.27 -17.71
C ARG A 254 -9.63 15.47 -17.99
N GLY A 255 -9.03 14.68 -18.88
CA GLY A 255 -7.58 14.64 -19.08
C GLY A 255 -6.80 14.13 -17.85
N LEU A 256 -7.46 13.39 -16.94
CA LEU A 256 -6.79 12.86 -15.75
C LEU A 256 -5.75 11.81 -16.14
N GLN A 257 -4.55 11.97 -15.58
CA GLN A 257 -3.46 11.01 -15.68
C GLN A 257 -2.86 10.80 -14.29
N TRP A 258 -2.27 9.64 -14.05
CA TRP A 258 -1.60 9.33 -12.79
C TRP A 258 -0.10 9.28 -13.04
N ARG A 259 0.66 9.92 -12.15
CA ARG A 259 2.12 9.90 -12.16
C ARG A 259 2.62 9.09 -10.98
N ASP A 260 3.34 8.02 -11.29
CA ASP A 260 3.81 7.02 -10.35
C ASP A 260 5.34 6.95 -10.34
N SER A 261 5.90 6.34 -9.30
CA SER A 261 7.33 6.06 -9.19
C SER A 261 7.56 4.63 -8.77
N TRP A 262 8.53 4.02 -9.43
CA TRP A 262 9.01 2.66 -9.17
C TRP A 262 10.50 2.68 -8.92
N ILE A 263 10.95 1.67 -8.19
CA ILE A 263 12.35 1.35 -8.04
C ILE A 263 12.64 0.02 -8.72
N GLU A 264 13.72 -0.02 -9.48
CA GLU A 264 14.42 -1.24 -9.90
C GLU A 264 15.56 -1.52 -8.92
N LEU A 265 15.66 -2.75 -8.43
CA LEU A 265 16.70 -3.21 -7.52
C LEU A 265 17.32 -4.52 -8.04
N THR A 266 18.58 -4.74 -7.70
CA THR A 266 19.29 -5.99 -8.03
C THR A 266 19.92 -6.65 -6.83
N GLY A 267 19.98 -7.98 -6.80
CA GLY A 267 20.70 -8.73 -5.76
C GLY A 267 19.88 -9.05 -4.53
N GLN A 268 20.53 -9.19 -3.37
CA GLN A 268 19.93 -9.85 -2.22
C GLN A 268 18.56 -9.30 -1.76
N PRO A 269 18.29 -7.99 -1.75
CA PRO A 269 16.97 -7.47 -1.36
C PRO A 269 15.82 -7.99 -2.24
N VAL A 270 16.10 -8.33 -3.50
CA VAL A 270 15.11 -8.90 -4.43
C VAL A 270 14.58 -10.25 -3.95
N ARG A 271 15.40 -11.02 -3.23
CA ARG A 271 14.98 -12.30 -2.66
C ARG A 271 13.90 -12.12 -1.61
N ALA A 272 13.97 -11.07 -0.80
CA ALA A 272 12.93 -10.78 0.18
C ALA A 272 11.61 -10.38 -0.51
N LEU A 273 11.67 -9.71 -1.67
CA LEU A 273 10.49 -9.48 -2.51
C LEU A 273 9.94 -10.79 -3.10
N ASP A 274 10.81 -11.70 -3.55
CA ASP A 274 10.41 -13.00 -4.08
C ASP A 274 9.74 -13.87 -3.02
N VAL A 275 10.31 -13.90 -1.81
CA VAL A 275 9.73 -14.57 -0.64
C VAL A 275 8.34 -14.02 -0.33
N LEU A 276 8.14 -12.71 -0.46
CA LEU A 276 6.82 -12.09 -0.29
C LEU A 276 5.85 -12.52 -1.40
N PHE A 277 6.28 -12.58 -2.65
CA PHE A 277 5.46 -13.12 -3.74
C PHE A 277 5.07 -14.58 -3.48
N TRP A 278 6.02 -15.43 -3.09
CA TRP A 278 5.76 -16.84 -2.80
C TRP A 278 4.81 -17.05 -1.62
N SER A 279 4.92 -16.19 -0.60
CA SER A 279 3.96 -16.13 0.50
C SER A 279 2.52 -15.95 -0.02
N ASP A 280 2.34 -14.98 -0.92
CA ASP A 280 1.02 -14.69 -1.49
C ASP A 280 0.57 -15.76 -2.49
N TRP A 281 1.49 -16.29 -3.30
CA TRP A 281 1.23 -17.38 -4.23
C TRP A 281 0.68 -18.60 -3.47
N TRP A 282 1.39 -19.06 -2.45
CA TRP A 282 0.98 -20.22 -1.66
C TRP A 282 -0.35 -19.99 -0.92
N ALA A 283 -0.61 -18.75 -0.48
CA ALA A 283 -1.89 -18.40 0.12
C ALA A 283 -3.07 -18.68 -0.83
N GLU A 284 -2.89 -18.46 -2.14
CA GLU A 284 -3.92 -18.66 -3.16
C GLU A 284 -3.86 -20.01 -3.89
N SER A 285 -2.67 -20.61 -4.08
CA SER A 285 -2.48 -21.85 -4.87
C SER A 285 -2.37 -23.12 -4.01
N ASN A 286 -1.88 -23.02 -2.77
CA ASN A 286 -1.36 -24.14 -1.96
C ASN A 286 -0.12 -24.84 -2.55
N GLU A 287 0.54 -24.24 -3.53
CA GLU A 287 1.75 -24.77 -4.14
C GLU A 287 2.95 -24.10 -3.47
N LEU A 288 3.76 -24.89 -2.76
CA LEU A 288 5.09 -24.50 -2.30
C LEU A 288 6.06 -24.85 -3.43
N VAL A 289 6.77 -23.85 -3.93
CA VAL A 289 7.88 -24.04 -4.86
C VAL A 289 9.16 -23.66 -4.14
N GLU A 290 10.25 -24.35 -4.46
CA GLU A 290 11.56 -24.04 -3.90
C GLU A 290 11.95 -22.59 -4.19
N LEU A 291 12.31 -21.87 -3.14
CA LEU A 291 12.94 -20.56 -3.24
C LEU A 291 14.28 -20.72 -3.96
N ALA A 292 14.55 -19.87 -4.94
CA ALA A 292 15.83 -19.88 -5.64
C ALA A 292 16.96 -19.62 -4.63
N THR A 293 17.89 -20.58 -4.50
CA THR A 293 19.03 -20.50 -3.57
C THR A 293 20.25 -19.80 -4.18
N HIS A 294 20.30 -19.66 -5.51
CA HIS A 294 21.44 -19.09 -6.21
C HIS A 294 21.53 -17.59 -6.02
N GLY A 295 22.65 -17.12 -5.47
CA GLY A 295 22.90 -15.71 -5.19
C GLY A 295 24.17 -15.31 -5.90
N SER A 296 24.05 -14.39 -6.85
CA SER A 296 25.21 -13.66 -7.32
C SER A 296 25.56 -12.59 -6.29
N GLU A 297 26.85 -12.47 -5.98
CA GLU A 297 27.37 -11.26 -5.35
C GLU A 297 27.07 -10.08 -6.28
N HIS A 298 26.34 -9.10 -5.76
CA HIS A 298 26.06 -7.87 -6.49
C HIS A 298 26.97 -6.77 -5.95
N GLN A 299 27.44 -5.91 -6.84
CA GLN A 299 28.11 -4.68 -6.46
C GLN A 299 27.06 -3.61 -6.18
N GLY A 300 27.43 -2.57 -5.44
CA GLY A 300 26.56 -1.43 -5.21
C GLY A 300 26.94 -0.64 -3.97
N ASP A 301 26.21 0.44 -3.75
CA ASP A 301 26.41 1.40 -2.66
C ASP A 301 25.19 1.49 -1.72
N LEU A 302 24.17 0.68 -1.96
CA LEU A 302 22.94 0.64 -1.18
C LEU A 302 22.88 -0.60 -0.29
N ASN A 303 22.16 -0.48 0.83
CA ASN A 303 21.61 -1.60 1.58
C ASN A 303 20.09 -1.42 1.66
N ALA A 304 19.32 -2.50 1.57
CA ALA A 304 17.87 -2.41 1.60
C ALA A 304 17.20 -3.55 2.38
N SER A 305 16.03 -3.25 2.93
CA SER A 305 15.13 -4.23 3.54
C SER A 305 13.72 -4.06 2.98
N VAL A 306 13.01 -5.18 2.88
CA VAL A 306 11.59 -5.20 2.57
C VAL A 306 10.81 -4.94 3.86
N ILE A 307 9.82 -4.05 3.79
CA ILE A 307 8.81 -3.82 4.83
C ILE A 307 7.49 -4.36 4.29
N PRO A 308 7.12 -5.60 4.64
CA PRO A 308 5.82 -6.13 4.30
C PRO A 308 4.76 -5.60 5.26
N SER A 309 3.54 -5.39 4.77
CA SER A 309 2.39 -5.09 5.62
C SER A 309 1.12 -5.77 5.14
N GLY A 310 0.13 -5.87 6.04
CA GLY A 310 -1.19 -6.39 5.74
C GLY A 310 -1.73 -7.30 6.83
N PRO A 311 -2.96 -7.81 6.70
CA PRO A 311 -3.71 -8.47 7.77
C PRO A 311 -3.13 -9.77 8.32
N GLY A 312 -2.08 -10.32 7.72
CA GLY A 312 -1.34 -11.44 8.33
C GLY A 312 -0.05 -11.04 9.01
N PHE A 313 0.44 -9.80 8.86
CA PHE A 313 1.55 -9.28 9.66
C PHE A 313 0.97 -8.61 10.90
N GLU A 314 1.30 -9.16 12.08
CA GLU A 314 0.90 -8.56 13.35
C GLU A 314 1.78 -7.33 13.66
N GLY A 315 1.28 -6.44 14.53
CA GLY A 315 2.09 -5.34 15.07
C GLY A 315 2.15 -4.05 14.25
N GLU A 316 1.37 -3.88 13.18
CA GLU A 316 1.31 -2.63 12.38
C GLU A 316 2.71 -2.18 11.91
N ILE A 317 3.51 -3.12 11.40
CA ILE A 317 4.93 -2.96 11.02
C ILE A 317 5.18 -1.64 10.27
N ASN A 318 4.39 -1.42 9.24
CA ASN A 318 4.51 -0.26 8.35
C ASN A 318 4.36 1.07 9.10
N LEU A 319 3.31 1.20 9.93
CA LEU A 319 3.10 2.42 10.73
C LEU A 319 4.27 2.66 11.69
N ARG A 320 4.73 1.62 12.39
CA ARG A 320 5.83 1.74 13.36
C ARG A 320 7.12 2.18 12.71
N ILE A 321 7.51 1.56 11.58
CA ILE A 321 8.73 1.92 10.88
C ILE A 321 8.67 3.36 10.36
N PHE A 322 7.54 3.77 9.76
CA PHE A 322 7.38 5.16 9.31
C PHE A 322 7.46 6.15 10.48
N LEU A 323 6.85 5.83 11.63
CA LEU A 323 6.91 6.66 12.84
C LEU A 323 8.34 6.83 13.34
N GLU A 324 9.09 5.74 13.49
CA GLU A 324 10.47 5.78 13.95
C GLU A 324 11.35 6.62 13.01
N LEU A 325 11.18 6.47 11.69
CA LEU A 325 11.93 7.27 10.72
C LEU A 325 11.61 8.76 10.80
N VAL A 326 10.33 9.13 10.93
CA VAL A 326 9.92 10.54 11.09
C VAL A 326 10.43 11.12 12.41
N HIS A 327 10.40 10.35 13.49
CA HIS A 327 10.92 10.78 14.79
C HIS A 327 12.44 10.96 14.76
N ALA A 328 13.15 10.06 14.08
CA ALA A 328 14.60 9.99 14.01
C ALA A 328 15.23 11.04 13.08
N ALA A 329 14.54 11.48 12.03
CA ALA A 329 15.09 12.45 11.07
C ALA A 329 15.54 13.75 11.76
N GLU A 330 16.71 14.23 11.36
CA GLU A 330 17.41 15.33 12.03
C GLU A 330 17.38 16.64 11.22
N GLU A 331 17.41 16.55 9.89
CA GLU A 331 17.59 17.70 9.00
C GLU A 331 16.36 17.93 8.12
N ARG A 332 15.87 16.89 7.44
CA ARG A 332 14.74 17.05 6.49
C ARG A 332 13.94 15.78 6.24
N ILE A 333 12.67 15.97 5.89
CA ILE A 333 11.77 14.90 5.46
C ILE A 333 11.03 15.35 4.20
N THR A 334 11.20 14.62 3.10
CA THR A 334 10.32 14.76 1.92
C THR A 334 9.29 13.66 1.95
N ILE A 335 8.02 14.02 1.77
CA ILE A 335 6.88 13.11 1.76
C ILE A 335 6.14 13.26 0.44
N VAL A 336 6.02 12.18 -0.32
CA VAL A 336 5.17 12.13 -1.51
C VAL A 336 4.12 11.06 -1.30
N SER A 337 2.84 11.46 -1.23
CA SER A 337 1.72 10.52 -1.09
C SER A 337 0.46 11.07 -1.76
N PRO A 338 -0.25 10.28 -2.61
CA PRO A 338 -1.52 10.69 -3.20
C PRO A 338 -2.61 10.90 -2.16
N TYR A 339 -2.56 10.09 -1.10
CA TYR A 339 -3.54 10.05 -0.02
C TYR A 339 -2.79 10.20 1.30
N PHE A 340 -2.90 11.39 1.87
CA PHE A 340 -2.30 11.75 3.14
C PHE A 340 -3.42 11.96 4.15
N VAL A 341 -3.83 10.87 4.78
CA VAL A 341 -4.86 10.84 5.83
C VAL A 341 -4.23 10.16 7.05
N PRO A 342 -3.21 10.79 7.66
CA PRO A 342 -2.44 10.16 8.72
C PRO A 342 -3.31 9.89 9.94
N ASP A 343 -2.98 8.82 10.65
CA ASP A 343 -3.54 8.63 11.97
C ASP A 343 -2.95 9.63 12.98
N GLU A 344 -3.46 9.58 14.20
CA GLU A 344 -3.07 10.54 15.23
C GLU A 344 -1.57 10.49 15.54
N ALA A 345 -0.98 9.30 15.59
CA ALA A 345 0.44 9.11 15.85
C ALA A 345 1.30 9.70 14.72
N MET A 346 0.99 9.38 13.46
CA MET A 346 1.75 9.86 12.31
C MET A 346 1.66 11.38 12.17
N ARG A 347 0.47 11.94 12.40
CA ARG A 347 0.26 13.40 12.43
C ARG A 347 1.11 14.06 13.51
N TYR A 348 1.17 13.50 14.73
CA TYR A 348 2.01 14.04 15.79
C TYR A 348 3.49 13.92 15.48
N ALA A 349 3.94 12.80 14.89
CA ALA A 349 5.33 12.62 14.50
C ALA A 349 5.77 13.70 13.50
N ILE A 350 4.98 13.90 12.44
CA ILE A 350 5.27 14.87 11.38
C ILE A 350 5.25 16.31 11.90
N THR A 351 4.23 16.68 12.67
CA THR A 351 4.15 18.04 13.23
C THR A 351 5.23 18.29 14.28
N SER A 352 5.60 17.29 15.08
CA SER A 352 6.70 17.39 16.04
C SER A 352 8.06 17.54 15.35
N ALA A 353 8.30 16.83 14.24
CA ALA A 353 9.53 16.99 13.46
C ALA A 353 9.64 18.43 12.92
N ALA A 354 8.57 18.95 12.30
CA ALA A 354 8.54 20.32 11.80
C ALA A 354 8.77 21.36 12.91
N ILE A 355 8.11 21.21 14.07
CA ILE A 355 8.28 22.11 15.23
C ILE A 355 9.70 22.04 15.80
N ARG A 356 10.37 20.88 15.73
CA ARG A 356 11.76 20.70 16.15
C ARG A 356 12.77 21.37 15.20
N GLY A 357 12.31 21.85 14.04
CA GLY A 357 13.14 22.54 13.04
C GLY A 357 13.59 21.64 11.89
N VAL A 358 13.10 20.40 11.78
CA VAL A 358 13.32 19.54 10.62
C VAL A 358 12.56 20.12 9.43
N ASP A 359 13.21 20.21 8.27
CA ASP A 359 12.55 20.70 7.05
C ASP A 359 11.61 19.64 6.47
N VAL A 360 10.31 19.77 6.73
CA VAL A 360 9.29 18.82 6.27
C VAL A 360 8.52 19.38 5.09
N GLU A 361 8.55 18.66 3.97
CA GLU A 361 7.78 18.99 2.76
C GLU A 361 6.87 17.84 2.33
N LEU A 362 5.58 18.14 2.19
CA LEU A 362 4.55 17.23 1.71
C LEU A 362 4.14 17.59 0.28
N PHE A 363 4.41 16.68 -0.65
CA PHE A 363 3.87 16.71 -2.01
C PHE A 363 2.53 16.00 -2.05
N ALA A 364 1.51 16.74 -2.49
CA ALA A 364 0.15 16.26 -2.68
C ALA A 364 -0.38 16.69 -4.05
N SER A 365 -1.48 16.10 -4.51
CA SER A 365 -2.12 16.53 -5.75
C SER A 365 -3.04 17.74 -5.52
N GLU A 366 -3.03 18.72 -6.44
CA GLU A 366 -4.02 19.81 -6.47
C GLU A 366 -5.44 19.25 -6.73
N ILE A 367 -5.52 18.11 -7.44
CA ILE A 367 -6.77 17.44 -7.83
C ILE A 367 -6.86 16.04 -7.23
N GLY A 368 -8.07 15.62 -6.86
CA GLY A 368 -8.38 14.26 -6.42
C GLY A 368 -9.14 13.44 -7.46
N ASP A 369 -8.87 12.15 -7.49
CA ASP A 369 -9.68 11.13 -8.16
C ASP A 369 -10.82 10.61 -7.26
N GLN A 370 -10.55 10.50 -5.96
CA GLN A 370 -11.51 10.13 -4.92
C GLN A 370 -11.96 11.34 -4.12
N PHE A 371 -13.23 11.73 -4.29
CA PHE A 371 -13.79 12.95 -3.68
C PHE A 371 -13.63 12.97 -2.15
N TRP A 372 -14.07 11.91 -1.45
CA TRP A 372 -14.03 11.86 0.01
C TRP A 372 -12.61 11.85 0.56
N THR A 373 -11.70 11.06 -0.02
CA THR A 373 -10.30 10.98 0.40
C THR A 373 -9.57 12.30 0.14
N HIS A 374 -9.80 12.95 -1.00
CA HIS A 374 -9.22 14.27 -1.30
C HIS A 374 -9.62 15.33 -0.27
N HIS A 375 -10.91 15.39 0.09
CA HIS A 375 -11.40 16.33 1.10
C HIS A 375 -10.96 15.95 2.53
N ALA A 376 -10.86 14.66 2.84
CA ALA A 376 -10.35 14.19 4.12
C ALA A 376 -8.88 14.59 4.33
N GLN A 377 -8.02 14.36 3.34
CA GLN A 377 -6.61 14.78 3.37
C GLN A 377 -6.46 16.29 3.59
N ARG A 378 -7.22 17.08 2.84
CA ARG A 378 -7.24 18.53 2.93
C ARG A 378 -7.59 19.04 4.34
N SER A 379 -8.41 18.31 5.10
CA SER A 379 -8.76 18.68 6.46
C SER A 379 -7.55 18.78 7.42
N TYR A 380 -6.41 18.15 7.08
CA TYR A 380 -5.19 18.18 7.88
C TYR A 380 -4.26 19.34 7.52
N TYR A 381 -4.44 20.00 6.38
CA TYR A 381 -3.47 20.99 5.86
C TYR A 381 -3.28 22.19 6.78
N GLU A 382 -4.35 22.67 7.44
CA GLU A 382 -4.20 23.82 8.34
C GLU A 382 -3.25 23.52 9.50
N GLU A 383 -3.39 22.35 10.09
CA GLU A 383 -2.58 21.92 11.22
C GLU A 383 -1.12 21.75 10.80
N LEU A 384 -0.87 21.10 9.66
CA LEU A 384 0.46 20.91 9.10
C LEU A 384 1.14 22.24 8.79
N LEU A 385 0.44 23.16 8.11
CA LEU A 385 0.97 24.48 7.76
C LEU A 385 1.29 25.31 9.00
N ARG A 386 0.46 25.23 10.05
CA ARG A 386 0.73 25.90 11.34
C ARG A 386 1.94 25.31 12.07
N ALA A 387 2.20 24.01 11.91
CA ALA A 387 3.37 23.34 12.48
C ALA A 387 4.67 23.62 11.71
N GLY A 388 4.60 24.26 10.53
CA GLY A 388 5.76 24.58 9.69
C GLY A 388 6.01 23.59 8.55
N VAL A 389 5.11 22.64 8.30
CA VAL A 389 5.21 21.72 7.15
C VAL A 389 4.93 22.50 5.87
N ARG A 390 5.83 22.43 4.88
CA ARG A 390 5.57 22.95 3.53
C ARG A 390 4.67 21.99 2.77
N ILE A 391 3.66 22.52 2.09
CA ILE A 391 2.75 21.70 1.28
C ILE A 391 2.87 22.15 -0.18
N THR A 392 3.30 21.24 -1.04
CA THR A 392 3.51 21.46 -2.47
C THR A 392 2.43 20.70 -3.25
N LEU A 393 1.60 21.41 -4.00
CA LEU A 393 0.46 20.88 -4.74
C LEU A 393 0.81 20.67 -6.22
N PHE A 394 0.89 19.41 -6.63
CA PHE A 394 1.13 19.01 -8.02
C PHE A 394 -0.02 19.40 -8.93
N ALA A 395 0.30 20.09 -10.03
CA ALA A 395 -0.69 20.73 -10.88
C ALA A 395 -1.66 19.73 -11.53
N LYS A 396 -2.93 20.10 -11.55
CA LYS A 396 -3.96 19.42 -12.37
C LYS A 396 -3.59 19.50 -13.86
N PRO A 397 -4.05 18.56 -14.71
CA PRO A 397 -5.01 17.49 -14.44
C PRO A 397 -4.39 16.18 -13.92
N THR A 398 -3.11 16.17 -13.58
CA THR A 398 -2.42 14.93 -13.18
C THR A 398 -2.56 14.68 -11.69
N VAL A 399 -2.86 13.44 -11.32
CA VAL A 399 -2.85 12.94 -9.95
C VAL A 399 -1.44 12.40 -9.67
N LEU A 400 -0.73 13.04 -8.76
CA LEU A 400 0.53 12.53 -8.23
C LEU A 400 0.25 11.32 -7.33
N HIS A 401 0.63 10.14 -7.79
CA HIS A 401 0.36 8.85 -7.17
C HIS A 401 1.63 8.13 -6.70
N SER A 402 2.81 8.73 -6.89
CA SER A 402 4.07 8.36 -6.24
C SER A 402 3.95 8.25 -4.72
N LYS A 403 4.67 7.27 -4.15
CA LYS A 403 4.64 6.94 -2.72
C LYS A 403 6.06 6.70 -2.23
N PHE A 404 6.69 7.76 -1.78
CA PHE A 404 8.02 7.68 -1.20
C PHE A 404 8.23 8.73 -0.13
N MET A 405 9.18 8.45 0.75
CA MET A 405 9.70 9.38 1.74
C MET A 405 11.22 9.34 1.71
N THR A 406 11.85 10.48 1.96
CA THR A 406 13.29 10.56 2.21
C THR A 406 13.53 11.20 3.56
N PHE A 407 14.49 10.66 4.31
CA PHE A 407 14.88 11.13 5.63
C PHE A 407 16.35 11.53 5.56
N ASP A 408 16.58 12.83 5.76
CA ASP A 408 17.88 13.47 5.57
C ASP A 408 18.44 13.14 4.18
N ASP A 409 19.76 13.03 4.04
CA ASP A 409 20.44 12.62 2.80
C ASP A 409 20.79 11.13 2.74
N LYS A 410 20.29 10.31 3.70
CA LYS A 410 20.85 8.98 3.96
C LYS A 410 19.86 7.83 3.76
N VAL A 411 18.57 8.04 4.03
CA VAL A 411 17.57 6.96 4.06
C VAL A 411 16.34 7.32 3.25
N SER A 412 15.76 6.32 2.59
CA SER A 412 14.50 6.47 1.86
C SER A 412 13.59 5.28 2.04
N ILE A 413 12.29 5.53 1.88
CA ILE A 413 11.26 4.52 1.73
C ILE A 413 10.53 4.75 0.40
N ILE A 414 10.34 3.70 -0.39
CA ILE A 414 9.52 3.73 -1.61
C ILE A 414 8.70 2.45 -1.71
N GLY A 415 7.43 2.53 -2.14
CA GLY A 415 6.59 1.34 -2.20
C GLY A 415 5.17 1.59 -2.66
N SER A 416 4.28 0.68 -2.26
CA SER A 416 2.85 0.72 -2.60
C SER A 416 1.99 1.43 -1.55
N SER A 417 2.53 1.64 -0.35
CA SER A 417 1.78 2.11 0.82
C SER A 417 1.52 3.62 0.83
N ASN A 418 0.28 4.02 1.12
CA ASN A 418 -0.05 5.41 1.42
C ASN A 418 0.16 5.73 2.90
N ILE A 419 0.16 7.02 3.23
CA ILE A 419 0.10 7.49 4.62
C ILE A 419 -1.37 7.60 5.04
N ASP A 420 -2.03 6.45 5.19
CA ASP A 420 -3.41 6.35 5.64
C ASP A 420 -3.67 5.09 6.49
N MET A 421 -4.76 5.11 7.25
CA MET A 421 -5.14 4.02 8.15
C MET A 421 -5.35 2.67 7.42
N ARG A 422 -5.75 2.71 6.14
CA ARG A 422 -5.98 1.50 5.34
C ARG A 422 -4.68 0.81 5.01
N SER A 423 -3.70 1.57 4.53
CA SER A 423 -2.39 1.08 4.11
C SER A 423 -1.58 0.61 5.33
N PHE A 424 -1.82 1.20 6.51
CA PHE A 424 -1.19 0.78 7.75
C PHE A 424 -1.82 -0.46 8.41
N GLY A 425 -3.14 -0.67 8.28
CA GLY A 425 -3.84 -1.70 9.06
C GLY A 425 -4.64 -2.75 8.28
N LEU A 426 -5.00 -2.51 7.02
CA LEU A 426 -5.98 -3.32 6.29
C LEU A 426 -5.47 -3.88 4.96
N ASN A 427 -4.77 -3.08 4.17
CA ASN A 427 -4.30 -3.51 2.86
C ASN A 427 -2.99 -4.29 2.97
N PHE A 428 -2.82 -5.26 2.07
CA PHE A 428 -1.50 -5.83 1.83
C PHE A 428 -0.68 -4.79 1.07
N GLU A 429 0.45 -4.36 1.63
CA GLU A 429 1.38 -3.43 0.99
C GLU A 429 2.80 -3.98 1.05
N VAL A 430 3.67 -3.36 0.26
CA VAL A 430 5.12 -3.60 0.28
C VAL A 430 5.83 -2.26 0.12
N SER A 431 6.85 -2.04 0.95
CA SER A 431 7.75 -0.90 0.86
C SER A 431 9.19 -1.36 0.97
N MET A 432 10.11 -0.64 0.32
CA MET A 432 11.55 -0.83 0.45
C MET A 432 12.11 0.25 1.35
N LEU A 433 12.76 -0.12 2.45
CA LEU A 433 13.62 0.77 3.23
C LEU A 433 15.04 0.67 2.67
N ILE A 434 15.60 1.80 2.25
CA ILE A 434 16.87 1.85 1.52
C ILE A 434 17.79 2.84 2.22
N GLU A 435 18.95 2.33 2.61
CA GLU A 435 20.09 3.09 3.12
C GLU A 435 21.05 3.37 1.96
N GLY A 436 21.31 4.63 1.67
CA GLY A 436 22.31 5.07 0.70
C GLY A 436 21.96 6.39 0.03
N GLU A 437 22.95 7.28 -0.07
CA GLU A 437 22.76 8.63 -0.61
C GLU A 437 22.33 8.65 -2.08
N SER A 438 22.82 7.70 -2.88
CA SER A 438 22.52 7.67 -4.31
C SER A 438 21.03 7.46 -4.57
N MET A 439 20.35 6.65 -3.75
CA MET A 439 18.91 6.48 -3.83
C MET A 439 18.16 7.74 -3.38
N VAL A 440 18.57 8.36 -2.27
CA VAL A 440 17.96 9.60 -1.79
C VAL A 440 18.08 10.70 -2.85
N LYS A 441 19.26 10.88 -3.46
CA LYS A 441 19.48 11.86 -4.53
C LYS A 441 18.56 11.63 -5.73
N GLN A 442 18.34 10.38 -6.14
CA GLN A 442 17.41 10.06 -7.24
C GLN A 442 15.95 10.40 -6.90
N LEU A 443 15.49 10.06 -5.69
CA LEU A 443 14.14 10.37 -5.22
C LEU A 443 13.94 11.88 -5.03
N GLN A 444 14.95 12.59 -4.55
CA GLN A 444 14.93 14.04 -4.47
C GLN A 444 14.91 14.72 -5.84
N GLY A 445 15.68 14.21 -6.81
CA GLY A 445 15.60 14.68 -8.20
C GLY A 445 14.20 14.50 -8.77
N THR A 446 13.53 13.40 -8.42
CA THR A 446 12.14 13.15 -8.77
C THR A 446 11.20 14.16 -8.09
N ALA A 447 11.38 14.44 -6.78
CA ALA A 447 10.62 15.44 -6.04
C ALA A 447 10.83 16.87 -6.57
N GLU A 448 12.05 17.24 -6.96
CA GLU A 448 12.34 18.52 -7.63
C GLU A 448 11.59 18.62 -8.96
N GLY A 449 11.60 17.56 -9.77
CA GLY A 449 10.80 17.48 -10.98
C GLY A 449 9.30 17.66 -10.73
N TYR A 450 8.80 17.23 -9.56
CA TYR A 450 7.43 17.51 -9.14
C TYR A 450 7.24 18.96 -8.71
N ARG A 451 8.17 19.52 -7.94
CA ARG A 451 8.14 20.90 -7.44
C ARG A 451 8.05 21.91 -8.58
N LEU A 452 8.82 21.71 -9.66
CA LEU A 452 8.78 22.55 -10.86
C LEU A 452 7.41 22.58 -11.55
N GLN A 453 6.56 21.60 -11.31
CA GLN A 453 5.19 21.48 -11.85
C GLN A 453 4.11 21.69 -10.77
N SER A 454 4.49 22.27 -9.63
CA SER A 454 3.63 22.41 -8.48
C SER A 454 3.52 23.87 -8.04
N SER A 455 2.52 24.15 -7.21
CA SER A 455 2.41 25.40 -6.47
C SER A 455 2.54 25.14 -4.97
N GLU A 456 3.21 26.04 -4.26
CA GLU A 456 3.27 25.97 -2.80
C GLU A 456 1.97 26.51 -2.20
N LEU A 457 1.38 25.74 -1.28
CA LEU A 457 0.20 26.13 -0.53
C LEU A 457 0.62 26.87 0.75
N THR A 458 0.27 28.14 0.84
CA THR A 458 0.53 28.96 2.04
C THR A 458 -0.63 28.88 3.04
N LEU A 459 -0.33 29.10 4.33
CA LEU A 459 -1.35 29.19 5.38
C LEU A 459 -2.37 30.30 5.10
N GLU A 460 -1.92 31.45 4.59
CA GLU A 460 -2.80 32.57 4.23
C GLU A 460 -3.80 32.18 3.15
N THR A 461 -3.31 31.58 2.06
CA THR A 461 -4.16 31.11 0.96
C THR A 461 -5.13 30.03 1.44
N TRP A 462 -4.65 29.14 2.31
CA TRP A 462 -5.47 28.09 2.89
C TRP A 462 -6.62 28.68 3.72
N LEU A 463 -6.34 29.61 4.63
CA LEU A 463 -7.36 30.22 5.51
C LEU A 463 -8.38 31.08 4.74
N ALA A 464 -8.00 31.64 3.60
CA ALA A 464 -8.88 32.44 2.74
C ALA A 464 -9.92 31.61 1.95
N ARG A 465 -9.86 30.27 2.00
CA ARG A 465 -10.76 29.39 1.22
C ARG A 465 -12.25 29.55 1.62
N PRO A 466 -13.20 29.35 0.68
CA PRO A 466 -14.63 29.51 0.96
C PRO A 466 -15.13 28.63 2.11
N ARG A 467 -15.97 29.20 2.99
CA ARG A 467 -16.52 28.49 4.17
C ARG A 467 -17.25 27.19 3.83
N VAL A 468 -17.91 27.13 2.67
CA VAL A 468 -18.58 25.91 2.19
C VAL A 468 -17.57 24.79 1.97
N THR A 469 -16.42 25.09 1.37
CA THR A 469 -15.33 24.14 1.18
C THR A 469 -14.74 23.69 2.52
N GLN A 470 -14.56 24.61 3.47
CA GLN A 470 -14.11 24.27 4.83
C GLN A 470 -15.06 23.28 5.52
N LEU A 471 -16.38 23.51 5.39
CA LEU A 471 -17.39 22.61 5.95
C LEU A 471 -17.30 21.21 5.33
N PHE A 472 -17.16 21.12 3.99
CA PHE A 472 -16.99 19.84 3.32
C PHE A 472 -15.71 19.11 3.72
N ASP A 473 -14.58 19.80 3.81
CA ASP A 473 -13.30 19.23 4.26
C ASP A 473 -13.46 18.64 5.69
N ASN A 474 -14.11 19.39 6.60
CA ASN A 474 -14.35 18.95 7.98
C ASN A 474 -15.31 17.75 8.07
N VAL A 475 -16.36 17.71 7.25
CA VAL A 475 -17.28 16.56 7.19
C VAL A 475 -16.55 15.34 6.61
N ALA A 476 -15.75 15.53 5.57
CA ALA A 476 -14.97 14.45 4.96
C ALA A 476 -13.94 13.88 5.95
N ARG A 477 -13.40 14.67 6.87
CA ARG A 477 -12.54 14.18 7.97
C ARG A 477 -13.20 13.08 8.79
N LEU A 478 -14.52 13.13 9.02
CA LEU A 478 -15.23 12.08 9.75
C LEU A 478 -15.19 10.72 9.02
N THR A 479 -15.02 10.75 7.69
CA THR A 479 -14.85 9.53 6.91
C THR A 479 -13.48 8.89 7.07
N SER A 480 -12.47 9.59 7.62
CA SER A 480 -11.13 9.02 7.87
C SER A 480 -11.16 7.82 8.83
N ALA A 481 -12.10 7.79 9.78
CA ALA A 481 -12.27 6.66 10.70
C ALA A 481 -12.97 5.45 10.05
N LEU A 482 -13.56 5.65 8.87
CA LEU A 482 -14.28 4.64 8.07
C LEU A 482 -13.50 4.21 6.83
N GLN A 483 -12.54 5.02 6.38
CA GLN A 483 -11.59 4.69 5.34
C GLN A 483 -10.56 3.74 5.95
#